data_AF-S2W5W8-F1
#
_entry.id   AF-S2W5W8-F1
#
_cell.length_a   1.000
_cell.length_b   1.000
_cell.length_c   1.000
_cell.angle_alpha   90.00
_cell.angle_beta   90.00
_cell.angle_gamma   90.00
#
_symmetry.space_group_name_H-M   'P 1'
#
loop_
_entity.id
_entity.type
_entity.pdbx_description
1 polymer ?
#
loop_
_entity_poly.entity_id
_entity_poly.type
_entity_poly.pdbx_seq_one_letter_code
_entity_poly.pdbx_strand_id
1 'polypeptide(L)'
;MYMTKNNPGKGKHDEGVLVMISELHLELVELLEAEIDLEDLEETYRNARERGSNLVAECMRCYPGDYLEIIRAWFEDLEVAA
;
A
#
# COMPACT_ATOMS: atom_id res chain seq x y z
N MET A 1 -3.01 39.59 -26.20
CA MET A 1 -1.72 38.97 -25.86
C MET A 1 -2.02 37.94 -24.78
N TYR A 2 -2.12 36.66 -25.17
CA TYR A 2 -2.44 35.59 -24.23
C TYR A 2 -1.14 35.17 -23.55
N MET A 3 -1.00 35.46 -22.25
CA MET A 3 0.15 34.98 -21.48
C MET A 3 -0.07 33.51 -21.10
N THR A 4 0.96 32.75 -21.40
CA THR A 4 1.14 31.31 -21.41
C THR A 4 0.84 30.68 -20.04
N LYS A 5 0.19 29.51 -20.07
CA LYS A 5 -0.05 28.64 -18.90
C LYS A 5 1.28 28.29 -18.21
N ASN A 6 1.40 28.63 -16.93
CA ASN A 6 2.43 28.06 -16.07
C ASN A 6 2.09 26.58 -15.83
N ASN A 7 2.91 25.70 -16.39
CA ASN A 7 2.86 24.26 -16.22
C ASN A 7 3.43 23.91 -14.83
N PRO A 8 2.67 23.31 -13.89
CA PRO A 8 3.28 22.84 -12.64
C PRO A 8 4.12 21.60 -12.98
N GLY A 9 5.37 21.59 -12.51
CA GLY A 9 6.35 20.55 -12.80
C GLY A 9 5.85 19.15 -12.46
N LYS A 10 5.75 18.29 -13.47
CA LYS A 10 5.66 16.84 -13.32
C LYS A 10 7.02 16.28 -12.91
N GLY A 11 7.05 15.32 -11.98
CA GLY A 11 8.13 14.33 -11.94
C GLY A 11 9.02 14.27 -10.69
N LYS A 12 8.62 14.78 -9.52
CA LYS A 12 9.35 14.49 -8.27
C LYS A 12 8.47 13.97 -7.13
N HIS A 13 7.23 14.43 -7.04
CA HIS A 13 6.28 13.89 -6.06
C HIS A 13 5.84 12.46 -6.40
N ASP A 14 5.73 12.15 -7.70
CA ASP A 14 5.22 10.86 -8.16
C ASP A 14 6.21 9.71 -7.93
N GLU A 15 7.52 9.97 -8.02
CA GLU A 15 8.56 8.93 -7.86
C GLU A 15 8.64 8.41 -6.41
N GLY A 16 8.63 9.31 -5.42
CA GLY A 16 8.62 8.91 -4.01
C GLY A 16 7.35 8.16 -3.59
N VAL A 17 6.21 8.51 -4.18
CA VAL A 17 4.94 7.81 -3.95
C VAL A 17 4.97 6.40 -4.55
N LEU A 18 5.50 6.24 -5.77
CA LEU A 18 5.64 4.92 -6.41
C LEU A 18 6.60 4.00 -5.65
N VAL A 19 7.69 4.53 -5.09
CA VAL A 19 8.62 3.77 -4.24
C VAL A 19 7.90 3.27 -3.00
N MET A 20 7.19 4.16 -2.28
CA MET A 20 6.45 3.81 -1.07
C MET A 20 5.35 2.76 -1.34
N ILE A 21 4.63 2.87 -2.47
CA ILE A 21 3.63 1.86 -2.88
C ILE A 21 4.31 0.51 -3.16
N SER A 22 5.47 0.53 -3.81
CA SER A 22 6.22 -0.70 -4.11
C SER A 22 6.74 -1.38 -2.84
N GLU A 23 7.25 -0.62 -1.88
CA GLU A 23 7.70 -1.14 -0.58
C GLU A 23 6.54 -1.71 0.25
N LEU A 24 5.40 -1.00 0.29
CA LEU A 24 4.19 -1.50 0.94
C LEU A 24 3.72 -2.82 0.31
N HIS A 25 3.80 -2.93 -1.02
CA HIS A 25 3.45 -4.16 -1.73
C HIS A 25 4.36 -5.33 -1.35
N LEU A 26 5.67 -5.10 -1.26
CA LEU A 26 6.63 -6.13 -0.83
C LEU A 26 6.34 -6.61 0.59
N GLU A 27 6.14 -5.68 1.53
CA GLU A 27 5.83 -6.04 2.92
C GLU A 27 4.53 -6.87 3.03
N LEU A 28 3.52 -6.56 2.20
CA LEU A 28 2.27 -7.33 2.18
C LEU A 28 2.43 -8.72 1.56
N VAL A 29 3.26 -8.86 0.53
CA VAL A 29 3.61 -10.18 -0.04
C VAL A 29 4.36 -11.04 0.99
N GLU A 30 5.30 -10.48 1.75
CA GLU A 30 6.01 -11.24 2.80
C GLU A 30 5.07 -11.77 3.89
N LEU A 31 4.01 -11.04 4.21
CA LEU A 31 2.98 -11.49 5.16
C LEU A 31 2.12 -12.60 4.55
N LEU A 32 1.76 -12.50 3.27
CA LEU A 32 1.05 -13.56 2.55
C LEU A 32 1.87 -14.85 2.42
N GLU A 33 3.16 -14.74 2.10
CA GLU A 33 4.10 -15.87 2.06
C GLU A 33 4.25 -16.55 3.43
N ALA A 34 3.99 -15.82 4.51
CA ALA A 34 3.93 -16.33 5.87
C ALA A 34 2.55 -16.88 6.27
N GLU A 35 1.63 -17.03 5.31
CA GLU A 35 0.26 -17.53 5.51
C GLU A 35 -0.58 -16.67 6.48
N ILE A 36 -0.29 -15.37 6.56
CA ILE A 36 -1.05 -14.44 7.40
C ILE A 36 -2.28 -13.96 6.64
N ASP A 37 -3.43 -14.03 7.31
CA ASP A 37 -4.67 -13.45 6.80
C ASP A 37 -4.63 -11.92 6.90
N LEU A 38 -4.40 -11.26 5.76
CA LEU A 38 -4.34 -9.81 5.66
C LEU A 38 -5.68 -9.11 6.01
N GLU A 39 -6.80 -9.83 6.04
CA GLU A 39 -8.07 -9.27 6.50
C GLU A 39 -8.21 -9.29 8.04
N ASP A 40 -7.45 -10.14 8.74
CA ASP A 40 -7.35 -10.10 10.20
C ASP A 40 -6.40 -8.97 10.61
N LEU A 41 -6.98 -7.82 10.95
CA LEU A 41 -6.23 -6.62 11.33
C LEU A 41 -5.39 -6.79 12.61
N GLU A 42 -5.84 -7.61 13.57
CA GLU A 42 -5.11 -7.76 14.82
C GLU A 42 -3.89 -8.67 14.60
N GLU A 43 -4.10 -9.82 13.94
CA GLU A 43 -3.04 -10.75 13.60
C GLU A 43 -2.00 -10.11 12.66
N THR A 44 -2.47 -9.42 11.63
CA THR A 44 -1.61 -8.76 10.65
C THR A 44 -0.79 -7.64 11.29
N TYR A 45 -1.40 -6.80 12.14
CA TYR A 45 -0.66 -5.72 12.81
C TYR A 45 0.42 -6.27 13.76
N ARG A 46 0.11 -7.31 14.51
CA ARG A 46 1.07 -7.98 15.40
C ARG A 46 2.24 -8.55 14.59
N ASN A 47 1.95 -9.31 13.53
CA ASN A 47 2.98 -9.91 12.69
C ASN A 47 3.83 -8.86 11.97
N ALA A 48 3.22 -7.80 11.43
CA ALA A 48 3.94 -6.71 10.78
C ALA A 48 4.95 -6.06 11.74
N ARG A 49 4.56 -5.84 13.00
CA ARG A 49 5.43 -5.30 14.05
C ARG A 49 6.57 -6.24 14.41
N GLU A 50 6.29 -7.54 14.53
CA GLU A 50 7.29 -8.55 14.89
C GLU A 50 8.32 -8.78 13.78
N ARG A 51 7.90 -8.64 12.52
CA ARG A 51 8.71 -8.89 11.32
C ARG A 51 9.41 -7.64 10.79
N GLY A 52 9.05 -6.46 11.28
CA GLY A 52 9.65 -5.19 10.86
C GLY A 52 9.02 -4.59 9.60
N SER A 53 7.83 -5.05 9.21
CA SER A 53 7.00 -4.48 8.13
C SER A 53 6.40 -3.16 8.59
N ASN A 54 7.21 -2.09 8.52
CA ASN A 54 6.89 -0.81 9.12
C ASN A 54 5.79 -0.07 8.35
N LEU A 55 5.75 -0.19 7.03
CA LEU A 55 4.74 0.47 6.21
C LEU A 55 3.37 -0.15 6.41
N VAL A 56 3.29 -1.48 6.51
CA VAL A 56 2.04 -2.18 6.85
C VAL A 56 1.57 -1.76 8.24
N ALA A 57 2.45 -1.82 9.23
CA ALA A 57 2.10 -1.43 10.60
C ALA A 57 1.66 0.04 10.70
N GLU A 58 2.33 0.97 9.99
CA GLU A 58 1.93 2.37 9.93
C GLU A 58 0.60 2.57 9.19
N CYS A 59 0.39 1.88 8.06
CA CYS A 59 -0.84 1.95 7.28
C CYS A 59 -2.04 1.50 8.12
N MET A 60 -1.94 0.36 8.81
CA MET A 60 -3.01 -0.15 9.67
C MET A 60 -3.26 0.75 10.89
N ARG A 61 -2.20 1.34 11.47
CA ARG A 61 -2.33 2.22 12.64
C ARG A 61 -3.00 3.55 12.29
N CYS A 62 -2.64 4.14 11.18
CA CYS A 62 -3.06 5.49 10.79
C CYS A 62 -4.33 5.47 9.92
N TYR A 63 -4.49 4.44 9.10
CA TYR A 63 -5.51 4.34 8.05
C TYR A 63 -6.10 2.92 7.94
N PRO A 64 -6.70 2.36 9.01
CA PRO A 64 -7.20 0.98 9.01
C PRO A 64 -8.32 0.72 8.00
N GLY A 65 -9.12 1.73 7.66
CA GLY A 65 -10.16 1.64 6.63
C GLY A 65 -9.56 1.53 5.24
N ASP A 66 -8.69 2.49 4.90
CA ASP A 66 -8.00 2.54 3.60
C ASP A 66 -7.15 1.30 3.37
N TYR A 67 -6.54 0.75 4.44
CA TYR A 67 -5.82 -0.52 4.39
C TYR A 67 -6.68 -1.65 3.82
N LEU A 68 -7.88 -1.88 4.36
CA LEU A 68 -8.78 -2.94 3.88
C LEU A 68 -9.26 -2.68 2.45
N GLU A 69 -9.47 -1.42 2.08
CA GLU A 69 -9.82 -1.06 0.71
C GLU A 69 -8.69 -1.37 -0.27
N ILE A 70 -7.43 -1.11 0.11
CA ILE A 70 -6.24 -1.46 -0.69
C ILE A 70 -6.15 -2.97 -0.87
N ILE A 71 -6.28 -3.74 0.21
CA ILE A 71 -6.23 -5.20 0.17
C ILE A 71 -7.33 -5.74 -0.75
N ARG A 72 -8.58 -5.29 -0.57
CA ARG A 72 -9.70 -5.73 -1.41
C ARG A 72 -9.51 -5.37 -2.88
N ALA A 73 -9.07 -4.15 -3.17
CA ALA A 73 -8.80 -3.74 -4.55
C ALA A 73 -7.72 -4.62 -5.21
N TRP A 74 -6.71 -5.05 -4.44
CA TRP A 74 -5.66 -5.94 -4.95
C TRP A 74 -6.15 -7.36 -5.25
N PHE A 75 -7.06 -7.90 -4.42
CA PHE A 75 -7.60 -9.25 -4.63
C PHE A 75 -8.78 -9.28 -5.60
N GLU A 76 -9.60 -8.23 -5.70
CA GLU A 76 -10.69 -8.12 -6.69
C GLU A 76 -10.14 -8.12 -8.13
N ASP A 77 -9.02 -7.42 -8.39
CA ASP A 77 -8.37 -7.46 -9.70
C ASP A 77 -7.74 -8.83 -10.02
N LEU A 78 -7.44 -9.63 -9.00
CA LEU A 78 -6.88 -10.99 -9.16
C LEU A 78 -7.95 -12.01 -9.60
N GLU A 79 -9.20 -11.87 -9.14
CA GLU A 79 -10.31 -12.75 -9.51
C GLU A 79 -10.77 -12.59 -10.97
N VAL A 80 -10.53 -11.43 -11.60
CA VAL A 80 -10.92 -11.18 -13.00
C VAL A 80 -10.01 -11.92 -14.00
N ALA A 81 -8.86 -12.42 -13.56
CA ALA A 81 -7.87 -13.10 -14.41
C ALA A 81 -7.98 -14.64 -14.45
N ALA A 82 -8.95 -15.24 -13.74
CA ALA A 82 -9.15 -16.70 -13.64
C ALA A 82 -10.34 -17.20 -14.47
#